data_AF-A0A379GFH1-F1
#
_entry.id   AF-A0A379GFH1-F1
#
_cell.length_a   1.000
_cell.length_b   1.000
_cell.length_c   1.000
_cell.angle_alpha   90.00
_cell.angle_beta   90.00
_cell.angle_gamma   90.00
#
_symmetry.space_group_name_H-M   'P 1'
#
loop_
_entity.id
_entity.type
_entity.pdbx_description
1 polymer ?
#
loop_
_entity_poly.entity_id
_entity_poly.type
_entity_poly.pdbx_seq_one_letter_code
_entity_poly.pdbx_strand_id
1 'polypeptide(L)'
;MIMVGDVLLVNGNSKLSSGLIAAQKTIYLQSRSSHVGLFIGEGILIHATGDNGIHLSFLPDEIKKVCEGWQVIRLKYLTDEQRGNIQKSALYYVRQSYNKKIMMHNSSETAFCSELVAKIYNRAEIPLFSGKSSSKIAPAHFDEAIDRGEQWEDVTHEYHELLADIEKNEFMYRQCFDSINKGLMKRAFTSRARSTLFDILKKIAEDSDDTDFKKVIEKIQLELTEQRILSFWDEKDGLPLDDK
;
A
#
# COMPACT_ATOMS: atom_id res chain seq x y z
N MET A 1 -7.94 3.44 19.93
CA MET A 1 -7.96 2.09 19.33
C MET A 1 -7.41 2.20 17.92
N ILE A 2 -6.37 1.43 17.61
CA ILE A 2 -5.65 1.44 16.34
C ILE A 2 -6.60 1.08 15.18
N MET A 3 -6.54 1.83 14.07
CA MET A 3 -7.46 1.61 12.95
C MET A 3 -6.75 1.51 11.60
N VAL A 4 -7.31 0.67 10.72
CA VAL A 4 -6.96 0.67 9.30
C VAL A 4 -7.26 2.04 8.70
N GLY A 5 -6.31 2.57 7.94
CA GLY A 5 -6.39 3.89 7.35
C GLY A 5 -5.65 4.97 8.14
N ASP A 6 -5.19 4.69 9.36
CA ASP A 6 -4.33 5.65 10.05
C ASP A 6 -3.02 5.85 9.26
N VAL A 7 -2.52 7.08 9.21
CA VAL A 7 -1.34 7.47 8.43
C VAL A 7 -0.21 7.83 9.38
N LEU A 8 0.89 7.10 9.29
CA LEU A 8 2.13 7.40 9.98
C LEU A 8 2.90 8.47 9.20
N LEU A 9 3.28 9.54 9.89
CA LEU A 9 4.08 10.65 9.38
C LEU A 9 5.45 10.64 10.07
N VAL A 10 6.54 10.59 9.30
CA VAL A 10 7.89 10.48 9.86
C VAL A 10 8.91 11.40 9.18
N ASN A 11 9.90 11.79 9.97
CA ASN A 11 11.15 12.37 9.49
C ASN A 11 12.25 11.30 9.49
N GLY A 12 12.79 10.97 8.32
CA GLY A 12 13.91 10.03 8.23
C GLY A 12 15.21 10.65 8.75
N ASN A 13 16.13 9.80 9.18
CA ASN A 13 17.43 10.21 9.76
C ASN A 13 18.49 10.61 8.71
N SER A 14 18.15 10.65 7.43
CA SER A 14 19.10 10.85 6.33
C SER A 14 19.17 12.32 5.86
N LYS A 15 20.30 12.72 5.26
CA LYS A 15 20.42 14.04 4.61
C LYS A 15 19.39 14.24 3.49
N LEU A 16 19.00 13.16 2.81
CA LEU A 16 17.95 13.19 1.79
C LEU A 16 16.59 13.56 2.42
N SER A 17 16.27 13.03 3.59
CA SER A 17 15.05 13.34 4.35
C SER A 17 14.99 14.83 4.71
N SER A 18 16.09 15.41 5.20
CA SER A 18 16.16 16.85 5.49
C SER A 18 15.99 17.72 4.24
N GLY A 19 16.60 17.32 3.12
CA GLY A 19 16.43 18.01 1.83
C GLY A 19 14.99 17.95 1.31
N LEU A 20 14.32 16.80 1.45
CA LEU A 20 12.91 16.64 1.08
C LEU A 20 12.00 17.54 1.92
N ILE A 21 12.22 17.63 3.23
CA ILE A 21 11.45 18.53 4.10
C ILE A 21 11.65 19.99 3.68
N ALA A 22 12.89 20.41 3.39
CA ALA A 22 13.17 21.76 2.93
C ALA A 22 12.47 22.10 1.61
N ALA A 23 12.50 21.20 0.63
CA ALA A 23 11.82 21.38 -0.65
C ALA A 23 10.29 21.49 -0.49
N GLN A 24 9.73 20.70 0.42
CA GLN A 24 8.31 20.67 0.77
C GLN A 24 7.80 21.94 1.45
N LYS A 25 8.68 22.81 1.97
CA LYS A 25 8.25 24.10 2.54
C LYS A 25 7.60 25.05 1.54
N THR A 26 7.78 24.81 0.24
CA THR A 26 7.07 25.51 -0.84
C THR A 26 5.59 25.11 -0.93
N ILE A 27 5.24 23.90 -0.45
CA ILE A 27 3.87 23.41 -0.35
C ILE A 27 3.26 23.88 0.97
N TYR A 28 3.95 23.62 2.08
CA TYR A 28 3.49 23.99 3.42
C TYR A 28 4.66 24.38 4.32
N LEU A 29 4.65 25.62 4.84
CA LEU A 29 5.80 26.19 5.55
C LEU A 29 6.22 25.38 6.80
N GLN A 30 5.26 24.74 7.46
CA GLN A 30 5.49 23.92 8.67
C GLN A 30 5.68 22.42 8.35
N SER A 31 6.01 22.08 7.09
CA SER A 31 6.34 20.70 6.71
C SER A 31 7.42 20.15 7.62
N ARG A 32 7.15 18.97 8.20
CA ARG A 32 8.01 18.24 9.14
C ARG A 32 8.25 16.80 8.70
N SER A 33 7.39 16.27 7.84
CA SER A 33 7.43 14.87 7.41
C SER A 33 8.17 14.71 6.09
N SER A 34 9.06 13.72 6.03
CA SER A 34 9.78 13.33 4.81
C SER A 34 9.20 12.08 4.16
N HIS A 35 8.44 11.30 4.92
CA HIS A 35 7.94 9.99 4.52
C HIS A 35 6.61 9.70 5.22
N VAL A 36 5.78 8.88 4.57
CA VAL A 36 4.48 8.48 5.12
C VAL A 36 4.26 6.97 4.96
N GLY A 37 3.55 6.37 5.91
CA GLY A 37 3.09 4.98 5.87
C GLY A 37 1.61 4.89 6.21
N LEU A 38 0.96 3.80 5.81
CA LEU A 38 -0.46 3.56 6.07
C LEU A 38 -0.63 2.30 6.91
N PHE A 39 -1.35 2.39 8.02
CA PHE A 39 -1.68 1.23 8.84
C PHE A 39 -2.76 0.39 8.18
N ILE A 40 -2.52 -0.93 8.13
CA ILE A 40 -3.45 -1.94 7.61
C ILE A 40 -3.83 -2.98 8.67
N GLY A 41 -3.33 -2.82 9.89
CA GLY A 41 -3.58 -3.67 11.05
C GLY A 41 -2.71 -3.25 12.23
N GLU A 42 -2.90 -3.89 13.38
CA GLU A 42 -2.13 -3.59 14.59
C GLU A 42 -0.64 -3.82 14.40
N GLY A 43 0.15 -2.75 14.47
CA GLY A 43 1.60 -2.80 14.28
C GLY A 43 2.05 -3.10 12.84
N ILE A 44 1.14 -3.17 11.87
CA ILE A 44 1.44 -3.47 10.47
C ILE A 44 1.10 -2.26 9.60
N LEU A 45 2.11 -1.73 8.92
CA LEU A 45 1.93 -0.68 7.94
C LEU A 45 2.38 -1.11 6.55
N ILE A 46 1.86 -0.45 5.53
CA ILE A 46 2.35 -0.49 4.16
C ILE A 46 2.97 0.85 3.81
N HIS A 47 4.08 0.83 3.09
CA HIS A 47 4.75 2.03 2.60
C HIS A 47 5.61 1.73 1.37
N ALA A 48 6.05 2.80 0.70
CA ALA A 48 6.91 2.72 -0.49
C ALA A 48 8.30 3.27 -0.17
N THR A 49 9.35 2.48 -0.35
CA THR A 49 10.74 2.86 -0.06
C THR A 49 11.65 2.61 -1.25
N GLY A 50 12.74 3.36 -1.37
CA GLY A 50 13.65 3.29 -2.53
C GLY A 50 14.41 1.97 -2.69
N ASP A 51 14.59 1.23 -1.60
CA ASP A 51 15.25 -0.06 -1.52
C ASP A 51 14.29 -1.22 -1.81
N ASN A 52 13.10 -1.23 -1.19
CA ASN A 52 12.20 -2.39 -1.23
C ASN A 52 10.91 -2.20 -2.04
N GLY A 53 10.68 -1.01 -2.62
CA GLY A 53 9.40 -0.71 -3.25
C GLY A 53 8.27 -0.70 -2.22
N ILE A 54 7.10 -1.18 -2.63
CA ILE A 54 5.89 -1.23 -1.81
C ILE A 54 5.82 -2.57 -1.08
N HIS A 55 5.91 -2.51 0.24
CA HIS A 55 5.99 -3.68 1.10
C HIS A 55 5.33 -3.42 2.45
N LEU A 56 5.03 -4.51 3.17
CA LEU A 56 4.59 -4.42 4.55
C LEU A 56 5.80 -4.21 5.47
N SER A 57 5.58 -3.49 6.56
CA SER A 57 6.58 -3.26 7.58
C SER A 57 5.97 -3.33 8.97
N PHE A 58 6.79 -3.77 9.91
CA PHE A 58 6.42 -3.89 11.30
C PHE A 58 6.76 -2.60 12.03
N LEU A 59 5.80 -2.03 12.75
CA LEU A 59 5.90 -0.70 13.35
C LEU A 59 7.17 -0.51 14.21
N PRO A 60 7.54 -1.41 15.14
CA PRO A 60 8.77 -1.27 15.91
C PRO A 60 10.04 -1.17 15.06
N ASP A 61 10.08 -1.88 13.92
CA ASP A 61 11.24 -1.86 13.04
C ASP A 61 11.34 -0.54 12.27
N GLU A 62 10.20 0.09 11.96
CA GLU A 62 10.15 1.41 11.31
C GLU A 62 10.46 2.55 12.26
N ILE A 63 9.92 2.53 13.48
CA ILE A 63 10.17 3.60 14.47
C ILE A 63 11.65 3.70 14.85
N LYS A 64 12.37 2.56 14.88
CA LYS A 64 13.82 2.53 15.14
C LYS A 64 14.67 3.22 14.06
N LYS A 65 14.12 3.47 12.87
CA LYS A 65 14.84 4.01 11.70
C LYS A 65 14.61 5.51 11.48
N VAL A 66 13.69 6.12 12.22
CA VAL A 66 13.26 7.51 12.02
C VAL A 66 13.70 8.40 13.18
N CYS A 67 13.67 9.71 12.97
CA CYS A 67 13.88 10.70 14.03
C CYS A 67 12.74 10.66 15.06
N GLU A 68 12.99 11.19 16.25
CA GLU A 68 11.95 11.48 17.22
C GLU A 68 10.90 12.45 16.66
N GLY A 69 9.69 12.44 17.21
CA GLY A 69 8.59 13.31 16.79
C GLY A 69 7.81 12.81 15.57
N TRP A 70 7.76 11.50 15.34
CA TRP A 70 6.78 10.91 14.43
C TRP A 70 5.35 11.16 14.94
N GLN A 71 4.40 11.20 14.02
CA GLN A 71 2.99 11.47 14.31
C GLN A 71 2.13 10.45 13.59
N VAL A 72 1.00 10.06 14.18
CA VAL A 72 -0.01 9.26 13.49
C VAL A 72 -1.31 10.05 13.42
N ILE A 73 -1.85 10.16 12.22
CA ILE A 73 -3.07 10.92 11.97
C ILE A 73 -4.16 10.01 11.41
N ARG A 74 -5.41 10.30 11.78
CA ARG A 74 -6.58 9.52 11.39
C ARG A 74 -7.57 10.39 10.63
N LEU A 75 -8.07 9.89 9.50
CA LEU A 75 -9.19 10.50 8.81
C LEU A 75 -10.48 10.18 9.56
N LYS A 76 -11.22 11.22 9.97
CA LYS A 76 -12.45 11.07 10.75
C LYS A 76 -13.55 10.39 9.94
N TYR A 77 -14.47 9.73 10.63
CA TYR A 77 -15.74 9.19 10.09
C TYR A 77 -15.64 8.11 9.00
N LEU A 78 -14.52 7.38 8.94
CA LEU A 78 -14.44 6.18 8.09
C LEU A 78 -15.30 5.04 8.66
N THR A 79 -16.17 4.48 7.82
CA THR A 79 -16.98 3.29 8.13
C THR A 79 -16.12 2.01 8.10
N ASP A 80 -16.59 0.92 8.71
CA ASP A 80 -15.89 -0.37 8.67
C ASP A 80 -15.75 -0.92 7.25
N GLU A 81 -16.76 -0.68 6.40
CA GLU A 81 -16.69 -1.03 4.97
C GLU A 81 -15.57 -0.26 4.27
N GLN A 82 -15.49 1.05 4.49
CA GLN A 82 -14.43 1.89 3.94
C GLN A 82 -13.04 1.43 4.41
N ARG A 83 -12.90 1.08 5.68
CA ARG A 83 -11.65 0.52 6.23
C ARG A 83 -11.29 -0.82 5.58
N GLY A 84 -12.28 -1.69 5.36
CA GLY A 84 -12.09 -2.94 4.61
C GLY A 84 -11.63 -2.68 3.16
N ASN A 85 -12.19 -1.67 2.50
CA ASN A 85 -11.80 -1.29 1.14
C ASN A 85 -10.39 -0.66 1.09
N ILE A 86 -10.01 0.14 2.09
CA ILE A 86 -8.63 0.62 2.27
C ILE A 86 -7.67 -0.57 2.42
N GLN A 87 -7.99 -1.55 3.27
CA GLN A 87 -7.15 -2.72 3.49
C GLN A 87 -6.93 -3.53 2.20
N LYS A 88 -8.01 -3.83 1.47
CA LYS A 88 -7.93 -4.51 0.16
C LYS A 88 -7.12 -3.71 -0.85
N SER A 89 -7.32 -2.39 -0.88
CA SER A 89 -6.62 -1.49 -1.79
C SER A 89 -5.13 -1.36 -1.45
N ALA A 90 -4.77 -1.37 -0.18
CA ALA A 90 -3.38 -1.45 0.27
C ALA A 90 -2.71 -2.73 -0.22
N LEU A 91 -3.35 -3.87 0.03
CA LEU A 91 -2.82 -5.17 -0.38
C LEU A 91 -2.65 -5.27 -1.90
N TYR A 92 -3.51 -4.64 -2.70
CA TYR A 92 -3.41 -4.60 -4.16
C TYR A 92 -2.04 -4.09 -4.64
N TYR A 93 -1.47 -3.07 -3.99
CA TYR A 93 -0.21 -2.44 -4.40
C TYR A 93 1.06 -3.11 -3.86
N VAL A 94 0.93 -4.15 -3.02
CA VAL A 94 2.11 -4.87 -2.47
C VAL A 94 2.96 -5.46 -3.61
N ARG A 95 4.29 -5.36 -3.49
CA ARG A 95 5.33 -5.74 -4.49
C ARG A 95 5.47 -4.79 -5.68
N GLN A 96 4.78 -3.66 -5.69
CA GLN A 96 5.01 -2.63 -6.71
C GLN A 96 6.40 -2.01 -6.53
N SER A 97 7.09 -1.73 -7.63
CA SER A 97 8.43 -1.12 -7.60
C SER A 97 8.37 0.33 -7.11
N TYR A 98 9.46 0.83 -6.52
CA TYR A 98 9.56 2.23 -6.15
C TYR A 98 9.74 3.14 -7.37
N ASN A 99 9.16 4.35 -7.35
CA ASN A 99 9.32 5.29 -8.45
C ASN A 99 10.71 5.96 -8.41
N LYS A 100 11.69 5.38 -9.12
CA LYS A 100 13.05 5.93 -9.22
C LYS A 100 13.20 6.96 -10.35
N LYS A 101 12.21 7.14 -11.22
CA LYS A 101 12.29 7.99 -12.41
C LYS A 101 11.26 9.12 -12.35
N ILE A 102 11.72 10.28 -11.90
CA ILE A 102 11.15 11.60 -12.17
C ILE A 102 9.79 11.85 -11.47
N MET A 103 9.80 12.69 -10.43
CA MET A 103 8.59 13.34 -9.90
C MET A 103 7.78 13.91 -11.08
N MET A 104 6.46 13.71 -11.09
CA MET A 104 5.45 14.29 -12.02
C MET A 104 4.84 13.38 -13.10
N HIS A 105 5.22 12.09 -13.22
CA HIS A 105 4.47 11.16 -14.09
C HIS A 105 3.60 10.18 -13.29
N ASN A 106 2.29 10.16 -13.54
CA ASN A 106 1.39 9.11 -13.06
C ASN A 106 1.84 7.79 -13.71
N SER A 107 2.52 6.93 -12.94
CA SER A 107 2.83 5.58 -13.41
C SER A 107 1.97 4.55 -12.69
N SER A 108 1.46 3.57 -13.42
CA SER A 108 0.78 2.39 -12.88
C SER A 108 1.75 1.40 -12.23
N GLU A 109 3.06 1.55 -12.43
CA GLU A 109 4.09 0.58 -12.03
C GLU A 109 4.93 1.01 -10.85
N THR A 110 4.84 2.27 -10.44
CA THR A 110 5.61 2.80 -9.32
C THR A 110 4.85 3.85 -8.51
N ALA A 111 5.18 4.00 -7.22
CA ALA A 111 4.65 5.06 -6.37
C ALA A 111 5.69 5.55 -5.36
N PHE A 112 5.66 6.85 -5.05
CA PHE A 112 6.29 7.40 -3.84
C PHE A 112 5.41 7.12 -2.61
N CYS A 113 5.92 7.35 -1.39
CA CYS A 113 5.21 7.02 -0.16
C CYS A 113 3.84 7.71 -0.03
N SER A 114 3.76 9.01 -0.26
CA SER A 114 2.53 9.80 -0.21
C SER A 114 1.59 9.53 -1.38
N GLU A 115 2.17 9.26 -2.56
CA GLU A 115 1.41 8.84 -3.73
C GLU A 115 0.74 7.48 -3.51
N LEU A 116 1.44 6.53 -2.88
CA LEU A 116 0.88 5.23 -2.51
C LEU A 116 -0.33 5.39 -1.60
N VAL A 117 -0.21 6.17 -0.52
CA VAL A 117 -1.35 6.43 0.38
C VAL A 117 -2.53 7.01 -0.41
N ALA A 118 -2.28 8.03 -1.24
CA ALA A 118 -3.32 8.60 -2.08
C ALA A 118 -3.94 7.61 -3.07
N LYS A 119 -3.15 6.73 -3.68
CA LYS A 119 -3.63 5.67 -4.59
C LYS A 119 -4.51 4.66 -3.86
N ILE A 120 -4.13 4.27 -2.63
CA ILE A 120 -4.91 3.34 -1.80
C ILE A 120 -6.28 3.94 -1.48
N TYR A 121 -6.31 5.18 -1.01
CA TYR A 121 -7.56 5.87 -0.68
C TYR A 121 -8.44 6.09 -1.92
N ASN A 122 -7.85 6.52 -3.05
CA ASN A 122 -8.60 6.69 -4.29
C ASN A 122 -9.17 5.36 -4.81
N ARG A 123 -8.41 4.25 -4.70
CA ARG A 123 -8.91 2.91 -5.06
C ARG A 123 -10.02 2.43 -4.13
N ALA A 124 -10.01 2.88 -2.88
CA ALA A 124 -11.08 2.65 -1.91
C ALA A 124 -12.26 3.63 -2.07
N GLU A 125 -12.25 4.47 -3.12
CA GLU A 125 -13.27 5.49 -3.41
C GLU A 125 -13.42 6.56 -2.31
N ILE A 126 -12.33 6.82 -1.58
CA ILE A 126 -12.27 7.82 -0.52
C ILE A 126 -11.36 8.96 -1.00
N PRO A 127 -11.92 10.09 -1.42
CA PRO A 127 -11.13 11.19 -1.96
C PRO A 127 -10.25 11.82 -0.87
N LEU A 128 -8.94 11.86 -1.11
CA LEU A 128 -8.00 12.64 -0.31
C LEU A 128 -7.66 13.96 -0.98
N PHE A 129 -7.60 15.04 -0.19
CA PHE A 129 -7.14 16.37 -0.62
C PHE A 129 -7.77 16.84 -1.94
N SER A 130 -9.10 16.97 -1.93
CA SER A 130 -9.97 17.33 -3.07
C SER A 130 -9.29 18.13 -4.18
N GLY A 131 -9.29 17.59 -5.40
CA GLY A 131 -8.76 18.25 -6.60
C GLY A 131 -7.28 18.00 -6.90
N LYS A 132 -6.56 17.23 -6.08
CA LYS A 132 -5.16 16.83 -6.36
C LYS A 132 -5.09 15.40 -6.89
N SER A 133 -4.28 15.20 -7.93
CA SER A 133 -3.93 13.84 -8.40
C SER A 133 -3.00 13.16 -7.38
N SER A 134 -3.07 11.83 -7.26
CA SER A 134 -2.23 11.05 -6.33
C SER A 134 -0.73 11.36 -6.45
N SER A 135 -0.24 11.54 -7.69
CA SER A 135 1.16 11.90 -7.98
C SER A 135 1.61 13.27 -7.49
N LYS A 136 0.66 14.16 -7.16
CA LYS A 136 0.94 15.50 -6.63
C LYS A 136 0.79 15.58 -5.12
N ILE A 137 0.46 14.47 -4.46
CA ILE A 137 0.35 14.39 -3.01
C ILE A 137 1.74 14.08 -2.44
N ALA A 138 2.17 14.94 -1.52
CA ALA A 138 3.45 14.92 -0.82
C ALA A 138 3.20 14.84 0.70
N PRO A 139 4.15 14.35 1.52
CA PRO A 139 4.02 14.33 2.99
C PRO A 139 3.54 15.66 3.59
N ALA A 140 4.01 16.79 3.07
CA ALA A 140 3.58 18.14 3.45
C ALA A 140 2.06 18.37 3.44
N HIS A 141 1.33 17.71 2.54
CA HIS A 141 -0.12 17.85 2.47
C HIS A 141 -0.81 17.18 3.66
N PHE A 142 -0.22 16.10 4.20
CA PHE A 142 -0.70 15.47 5.43
C PHE A 142 -0.37 16.33 6.65
N ASP A 143 0.85 16.89 6.73
CA ASP A 143 1.24 17.85 7.77
C ASP A 143 0.28 19.05 7.79
N GLU A 144 -0.01 19.64 6.62
CA GLU A 144 -0.96 20.75 6.49
C GLU A 144 -2.37 20.35 6.94
N ALA A 145 -2.82 19.14 6.58
CA ALA A 145 -4.18 18.71 6.85
C ALA A 145 -4.45 18.44 8.32
N ILE A 146 -3.47 17.91 9.06
CA ILE A 146 -3.59 17.76 10.51
C ILE A 146 -3.52 19.13 11.21
N ASP A 147 -2.64 20.03 10.78
CA ASP A 147 -2.48 21.34 11.41
C ASP A 147 -3.71 22.25 11.17
N ARG A 148 -4.46 22.03 10.07
CA ARG A 148 -5.76 22.69 9.81
C ARG A 148 -6.94 22.07 10.57
N GLY A 149 -6.82 20.81 11.03
CA GLY A 149 -7.71 20.19 12.02
C GLY A 149 -9.14 19.81 11.60
N GLU A 150 -9.56 20.07 10.35
CA GLU A 150 -10.96 19.87 9.95
C GLU A 150 -11.36 18.38 9.85
N GLN A 151 -10.63 17.61 9.04
CA GLN A 151 -10.99 16.21 8.73
C GLN A 151 -10.07 15.17 9.37
N TRP A 152 -8.93 15.60 9.88
CA TRP A 152 -7.90 14.74 10.46
C TRP A 152 -7.81 14.97 11.96
N GLU A 153 -7.44 13.92 12.69
CA GLU A 153 -7.14 13.97 14.12
C GLU A 153 -5.81 13.29 14.43
N ASP A 154 -5.14 13.75 15.48
CA ASP A 154 -3.89 13.18 15.96
C ASP A 154 -4.21 12.03 16.93
N VAL A 155 -3.75 10.84 16.58
CA VAL A 155 -3.95 9.60 17.36
C VAL A 155 -2.62 9.00 17.83
N THR A 156 -1.53 9.78 17.78
CA THR A 156 -0.17 9.33 18.12
C THR A 156 -0.07 8.67 19.49
N HIS A 157 -0.82 9.18 20.48
CA HIS A 157 -0.87 8.61 21.83
C HIS A 157 -1.32 7.13 21.85
N GLU A 158 -2.31 6.76 21.02
CA GLU A 158 -2.77 5.37 20.91
C GLU A 158 -1.66 4.44 20.41
N TYR A 159 -0.78 4.96 19.54
CA TYR A 159 0.33 4.21 18.97
C TYR A 159 1.52 4.09 19.94
N HIS A 160 1.71 5.05 20.84
CA HIS A 160 2.64 4.89 21.95
C HIS A 160 2.19 3.77 22.90
N GLU A 161 0.89 3.68 23.19
CA GLU A 161 0.33 2.58 23.98
C GLU A 161 0.49 1.23 23.28
N LEU A 162 0.19 1.17 21.97
CA LEU A 162 0.43 -0.03 21.16
C LEU A 162 1.91 -0.44 21.19
N LEU A 163 2.85 0.50 21.02
CA LEU A 163 4.28 0.18 21.04
C LEU A 163 4.71 -0.41 22.39
N ALA A 164 4.21 0.14 23.50
CA ALA A 164 4.49 -0.38 24.83
C ALA A 164 3.90 -1.79 25.04
N ASP A 165 2.76 -2.10 24.42
CA ASP A 165 2.20 -3.44 24.44
C ASP A 165 2.96 -4.42 23.54
N ILE A 166 3.33 -4.00 22.33
CA ILE A 166 4.17 -4.78 21.43
C ILE A 166 5.51 -5.10 22.09
N GLU A 167 6.14 -4.16 22.79
CA GLU A 167 7.41 -4.41 23.49
C GLU A 167 7.29 -5.53 24.54
N LYS A 168 6.17 -5.58 25.28
CA LYS A 168 5.90 -6.65 26.26
C LYS A 168 5.60 -7.99 25.60
N ASN A 169 5.02 -7.96 24.40
CA ASN A 169 4.49 -9.13 23.70
C ASN A 169 5.16 -9.37 22.32
N GLU A 170 6.43 -8.95 22.15
CA GLU A 170 7.04 -8.77 20.82
C GLU A 170 6.98 -10.05 19.99
N PHE A 171 7.26 -11.19 20.62
CA PHE A 171 7.24 -12.48 19.96
C PHE A 171 5.90 -12.75 19.26
N MET A 172 4.78 -12.50 19.93
CA MET A 172 3.44 -12.76 19.39
C MET A 172 3.15 -11.84 18.20
N TYR A 173 3.36 -10.54 18.35
CA TYR A 173 3.15 -9.56 17.29
C TYR A 173 4.03 -9.83 16.07
N ARG A 174 5.31 -10.13 16.28
CA ARG A 174 6.26 -10.43 15.21
C ARG A 174 5.89 -11.72 14.49
N GLN A 175 5.45 -12.76 15.20
CA GLN A 175 4.97 -13.99 14.57
C GLN A 175 3.74 -13.76 13.70
N CYS A 176 2.78 -12.94 14.16
CA CYS A 176 1.61 -12.56 13.37
C CYS A 176 2.03 -11.82 12.10
N PHE A 177 2.88 -10.79 12.22
CA PHE A 177 3.42 -10.05 11.08
C PHE A 177 4.15 -10.96 10.08
N ASP A 178 5.08 -11.78 10.56
CA ASP A 178 5.86 -12.70 9.72
C ASP A 178 4.98 -13.71 9.00
N SER A 179 3.93 -14.21 9.66
CA SER A 179 2.98 -15.16 9.06
C SER A 179 2.18 -14.51 7.93
N ILE A 180 1.68 -13.28 8.13
CA ILE A 180 1.00 -12.50 7.10
C ILE A 180 1.94 -12.24 5.93
N ASN A 181 3.15 -11.75 6.21
CA ASN A 181 4.12 -11.42 5.18
C ASN A 181 4.55 -12.65 4.36
N LYS A 182 4.84 -13.79 5.02
CA LYS A 182 5.13 -15.07 4.35
C LYS A 182 3.93 -15.55 3.52
N GLY A 183 2.71 -15.39 4.02
CA GLY A 183 1.48 -15.70 3.26
C GLY A 183 1.39 -14.90 1.96
N LEU A 184 1.67 -13.60 2.00
CA LEU A 184 1.70 -12.74 0.82
C LEU A 184 2.81 -13.14 -0.16
N MET A 185 4.01 -13.47 0.34
CA MET A 185 5.11 -13.93 -0.50
C MET A 185 4.86 -15.29 -1.13
N LYS A 186 4.26 -16.22 -0.39
CA LYS A 186 3.81 -17.51 -0.94
C LYS A 186 2.79 -17.28 -2.05
N ARG A 187 1.80 -16.40 -1.81
CA ARG A 187 0.77 -16.07 -2.80
C ARG A 187 1.40 -15.49 -4.08
N ALA A 188 2.32 -14.54 -3.93
CA ALA A 188 3.07 -13.96 -5.03
C ALA A 188 3.76 -15.01 -5.90
N PHE A 189 4.47 -15.95 -5.26
CA PHE A 189 5.14 -17.04 -5.95
C PHE A 189 4.14 -17.95 -6.68
N THR A 190 3.07 -18.38 -6.00
CA THR A 190 2.04 -19.25 -6.59
C THR A 190 1.30 -18.59 -7.74
N SER A 191 1.10 -17.27 -7.70
CA SER A 191 0.43 -16.54 -8.77
C SER A 191 1.25 -16.53 -10.06
N ARG A 192 2.58 -16.35 -9.97
CA ARG A 192 3.48 -16.47 -11.13
C ARG A 192 3.42 -17.87 -11.75
N ALA A 193 3.50 -18.90 -10.92
CA ALA A 193 3.39 -20.29 -11.38
C ALA A 193 2.03 -20.55 -12.06
N ARG A 194 0.93 -20.06 -11.47
CA ARG A 194 -0.42 -20.16 -12.04
C ARG A 194 -0.52 -19.46 -13.39
N SER A 195 0.02 -18.24 -13.52
CA SER A 195 0.03 -17.50 -14.80
C SER A 195 0.78 -18.29 -15.89
N THR A 196 1.93 -18.87 -15.58
CA THR A 196 2.69 -19.69 -16.54
C THR A 196 1.93 -20.95 -16.95
N LEU A 197 1.32 -21.66 -15.99
CA LEU A 197 0.50 -22.83 -16.28
C LEU A 197 -0.70 -22.46 -17.16
N PHE A 198 -1.33 -21.32 -16.89
CA PHE A 198 -2.47 -20.85 -17.68
C PHE A 198 -2.08 -20.48 -19.12
N ASP A 199 -0.93 -19.81 -19.29
CA ASP A 199 -0.38 -19.51 -20.63
C ASP A 199 -0.07 -20.81 -21.41
N ILE A 200 0.37 -21.88 -20.75
CA ILE A 200 0.59 -23.19 -21.38
C ILE A 200 -0.74 -23.83 -21.78
N LEU A 201 -1.72 -23.86 -20.87
CA LEU A 201 -3.04 -24.45 -21.13
C LEU A 201 -3.77 -23.73 -22.28
N LYS A 202 -3.67 -22.39 -22.36
CA LYS A 202 -4.20 -21.61 -23.47
C LYS A 202 -3.59 -22.01 -24.81
N LYS A 203 -2.26 -22.11 -24.89
CA LYS A 203 -1.59 -22.55 -26.14
C LYS A 203 -2.02 -23.95 -26.57
N ILE A 204 -2.11 -24.89 -25.61
CA ILE A 204 -2.60 -26.24 -25.89
C ILE A 204 -4.05 -26.21 -26.38
N ALA A 205 -4.90 -25.36 -25.80
CA ALA A 205 -6.28 -25.22 -26.23
C ALA A 205 -6.38 -24.60 -27.64
N GLU A 206 -5.60 -23.56 -27.95
CA GLU A 206 -5.56 -22.92 -29.27
C GLU A 206 -5.17 -23.91 -30.37
N ASP A 207 -4.15 -24.74 -30.11
CA ASP A 207 -3.64 -25.77 -31.03
C ASP A 207 -4.54 -27.02 -31.11
N SER A 208 -5.59 -27.11 -30.29
CA SER A 208 -6.50 -28.25 -30.22
C SER A 208 -7.82 -28.01 -30.96
N ASP A 209 -8.33 -29.04 -31.62
CA ASP A 209 -9.70 -29.06 -32.17
C ASP A 209 -10.77 -29.39 -31.11
N ASP A 210 -10.36 -29.62 -29.85
CA ASP A 210 -11.26 -29.94 -28.74
C ASP A 210 -12.01 -28.69 -28.24
N THR A 211 -13.22 -28.51 -28.77
CA THR A 211 -14.11 -27.42 -28.40
C THR A 211 -14.57 -27.44 -26.93
N ASP A 212 -14.61 -28.60 -26.27
CA ASP A 212 -15.01 -28.69 -24.87
C ASP A 212 -13.85 -28.30 -23.95
N PHE A 213 -12.62 -28.67 -24.31
CA PHE A 213 -11.43 -28.19 -23.63
C PHE A 213 -11.29 -26.66 -23.71
N LYS A 214 -11.53 -26.06 -24.88
CA LYS A 214 -11.56 -24.59 -25.05
C LYS A 214 -12.54 -23.90 -24.11
N LYS A 215 -13.78 -24.40 -24.02
CA LYS A 215 -14.81 -23.86 -23.11
C LYS A 215 -14.41 -23.96 -21.63
N VAL A 216 -13.75 -25.04 -21.24
CA VAL A 216 -13.27 -25.21 -19.86
C VAL A 216 -12.22 -24.15 -19.52
N ILE A 217 -11.27 -23.88 -20.43
CA ILE A 217 -10.25 -22.84 -20.22
C ILE A 217 -10.88 -21.44 -20.14
N GLU A 218 -11.83 -21.12 -21.02
CA GLU A 218 -12.58 -19.85 -20.97
C GLU A 218 -13.34 -19.67 -19.66
N LYS A 219 -14.01 -20.73 -19.17
CA LYS A 219 -14.73 -20.68 -17.90
C LYS A 219 -13.78 -20.42 -16.72
N ILE A 220 -12.65 -21.12 -16.67
CA ILE A 220 -11.64 -20.92 -15.63
C ILE A 220 -11.08 -19.49 -15.71
N GLN A 221 -10.87 -18.97 -16.92
CA GLN A 221 -10.41 -17.59 -17.11
C GLN A 221 -11.38 -16.59 -16.47
N LEU A 222 -12.68 -16.74 -16.76
CA LEU A 222 -13.73 -15.87 -16.26
C LEU A 222 -13.85 -15.93 -14.72
N GLU A 223 -13.78 -17.14 -14.14
CA GLU A 223 -13.78 -17.31 -12.69
C GLU A 223 -12.56 -16.65 -12.02
N LEU A 224 -11.39 -16.71 -12.67
CA LEU A 224 -10.16 -16.13 -12.15
C LEU A 224 -10.10 -14.59 -12.25
N THR A 225 -10.77 -13.99 -13.24
CA THR A 225 -10.79 -12.53 -13.46
C THR A 225 -11.96 -11.84 -12.76
N GLU A 226 -13.18 -12.37 -12.84
CA GLU A 226 -14.39 -11.64 -12.45
C GLU A 226 -14.82 -11.91 -11.01
N GLN A 227 -14.50 -13.09 -10.46
CA GLN A 227 -14.96 -13.50 -9.13
C GLN A 227 -13.90 -13.30 -8.02
N ARG A 228 -12.75 -12.72 -8.36
CA ARG A 228 -11.64 -12.55 -7.42
C ARG A 228 -11.85 -11.33 -6.52
N ILE A 229 -12.09 -11.59 -5.22
CA ILE A 229 -12.30 -10.55 -4.21
C ILE A 229 -11.03 -9.71 -3.94
N LEU A 230 -9.85 -10.34 -3.97
CA LEU A 230 -8.57 -9.68 -3.74
C LEU A 230 -7.63 -10.03 -4.88
N SER A 231 -7.21 -9.03 -5.64
CA SER A 231 -6.20 -9.14 -6.70
C SER A 231 -4.97 -8.30 -6.33
N PHE A 232 -3.81 -8.65 -6.86
CA PHE A 232 -2.63 -7.76 -6.83
C PHE A 232 -2.44 -7.04 -8.16
N TRP A 233 -1.72 -5.93 -8.16
CA TRP A 233 -1.51 -5.10 -9.34
C TRP A 233 -0.77 -5.80 -10.49
N ASP A 234 0.03 -6.82 -10.18
CA ASP A 234 0.83 -7.61 -11.14
C ASP A 234 0.17 -8.94 -11.54
N GLU A 235 -1.01 -9.26 -10.99
CA GLU A 235 -1.76 -10.48 -11.31
C GLU A 235 -2.45 -10.33 -12.66
N LYS A 236 -1.83 -10.89 -13.71
CA LYS A 236 -2.37 -10.96 -15.08
C LYS A 236 -3.05 -12.29 -15.41
N ASP A 237 -3.16 -13.18 -14.44
CA ASP A 237 -3.68 -14.52 -14.61
C ASP A 237 -5.17 -14.48 -14.92
N GLY A 238 -5.48 -14.53 -16.22
CA GLY A 238 -6.83 -14.49 -16.76
C GLY A 238 -7.12 -13.33 -17.73
N LEU A 239 -6.16 -12.44 -18.02
CA LEU A 239 -6.36 -11.41 -19.05
C LEU A 239 -6.32 -11.99 -20.48
N PRO A 240 -7.07 -11.41 -21.45
CA PRO A 240 -6.96 -11.72 -22.88
C PRO A 240 -5.53 -11.49 -23.40
N LEU A 241 -5.13 -12.21 -24.46
CA LEU A 241 -3.78 -12.11 -25.04
C LEU A 241 -3.49 -10.76 -25.71
N ASP A 242 -4.54 -10.02 -26.11
CA ASP A 242 -4.42 -8.80 -26.91
C ASP A 242 -4.05 -7.54 -26.11
N ASP A 243 -3.95 -7.64 -24.78
CA ASP A 243 -3.59 -6.53 -23.88
C ASP A 243 -2.13 -6.62 -23.34
N LYS A 244 -1.25 -7.39 -24.00
CA LYS A 244 0.19 -7.43 -23.67
C LYS A 244 1.03 -6.51 -24.54
#